data_AF-A0A430HR83-F1
#
_entry.id   AF-A0A430HR83-F1
#
_cell.length_a   1.000
_cell.length_b   1.000
_cell.length_c   1.000
_cell.angle_alpha   90.00
_cell.angle_beta   90.00
_cell.angle_gamma   90.00
#
_symmetry.space_group_name_H-M   'P 1'
#
loop_
_entity.id
_entity.type
_entity.pdbx_description
1 polymer ?
#
loop_
_entity_poly.entity_id
_entity_poly.type
_entity_poly.pdbx_seq_one_letter_code
_entity_poly.pdbx_strand_id
1 'polypeptide(L)'
;MALETATYITDLNTANPTAADPKSQGDDQIRMIKSVLKASWTQIAGAVNATHTQINYLVGVTSPIQVQLDAKQNTADAVTYAYVNGLSFASSLPDQAGNGGKIISTDGTTSSWKDWASFNDAMAPDVATAAAPDIWSGIGSTRLLTGSTAVTGFAAAPRAGAKRKLIAATGFYMIQGANLTIKGGSITLAAGDEVDVLALTTTSFRATVTRADGTAVAEAVRHYDNGASGTLDYRNGRSQRWAPASGAKTLTVTNWPPAGIYASLRVKGVNLAAGGIPTITGATYINYDGSYKATAALANVTFQTSGTDNVLLFSDDGGATIFVKVMR
;
A
#
# COMPACT_ATOMS: atom_id res chain seq x y z
N MET A 1 -31.10 -72.06 -67.02
CA MET A 1 -31.78 -70.81 -66.63
C MET A 1 -33.10 -71.17 -65.98
N ALA A 2 -33.44 -70.75 -64.77
CA ALA A 2 -32.66 -70.27 -63.63
C ALA A 2 -33.66 -70.50 -62.48
N LEU A 3 -33.39 -71.44 -61.57
CA LEU A 3 -34.30 -71.59 -60.43
C LEU A 3 -34.29 -70.33 -59.55
N GLU A 4 -33.19 -69.59 -59.64
CA GLU A 4 -32.95 -68.38 -58.88
C GLU A 4 -31.98 -67.49 -59.66
N THR A 5 -32.14 -66.18 -59.55
CA THR A 5 -31.16 -65.20 -59.98
C THR A 5 -30.96 -64.25 -58.81
N ALA A 6 -29.75 -64.22 -58.26
CA ALA A 6 -29.41 -63.44 -57.08
C ALA A 6 -28.10 -62.67 -57.31
N THR A 7 -28.07 -61.41 -56.89
CA THR A 7 -26.86 -60.57 -56.94
C THR A 7 -26.28 -60.41 -55.53
N TYR A 8 -27.14 -60.24 -54.53
CA TYR A 8 -26.76 -60.08 -53.12
C TYR A 8 -27.42 -61.14 -52.23
N ILE A 9 -26.90 -61.30 -51.01
CA ILE A 9 -27.39 -62.31 -50.05
C ILE A 9 -28.88 -62.16 -49.72
N THR A 10 -29.41 -60.93 -49.81
CA THR A 10 -30.83 -60.62 -49.61
C THR A 10 -31.73 -61.17 -50.70
N ASP A 11 -31.16 -61.48 -51.88
CA ASP A 11 -31.90 -62.02 -53.02
C ASP A 11 -32.01 -63.54 -52.94
N LEU A 12 -31.31 -64.17 -51.97
CA LEU A 12 -31.30 -65.62 -51.82
C LEU A 12 -32.65 -66.14 -51.30
N ASN A 13 -33.22 -67.12 -52.00
CA ASN A 13 -34.43 -67.80 -51.58
C ASN A 13 -34.10 -69.06 -50.78
N THR A 14 -34.41 -69.04 -49.47
CA THR A 14 -34.17 -70.19 -48.58
C THR A 14 -34.99 -71.44 -48.92
N ALA A 15 -36.04 -71.32 -49.74
CA ALA A 15 -36.82 -72.46 -50.21
C ALA A 15 -36.15 -73.24 -51.36
N ASN A 16 -35.08 -72.67 -51.95
CA ASN A 16 -34.33 -73.29 -53.03
C ASN A 16 -33.05 -73.98 -52.53
N PRO A 17 -32.63 -75.10 -53.15
CA PRO A 17 -33.38 -75.87 -54.15
C PRO A 17 -34.52 -76.68 -53.52
N THR A 18 -35.60 -76.86 -54.26
CA THR A 18 -36.70 -77.76 -53.94
C THR A 18 -36.36 -79.21 -54.31
N ALA A 19 -37.14 -80.16 -53.79
CA ALA A 19 -36.96 -81.58 -54.12
C ALA A 19 -37.23 -81.92 -55.61
N ALA A 20 -37.93 -81.04 -56.35
CA ALA A 20 -38.25 -81.23 -57.76
C ALA A 20 -37.10 -80.80 -58.69
N ASP A 21 -36.08 -80.13 -58.17
CA ASP A 21 -35.03 -79.54 -59.00
C ASP A 21 -34.02 -80.58 -59.49
N PRO A 22 -33.67 -80.56 -60.80
CA PRO A 22 -32.70 -81.51 -61.33
C PRO A 22 -31.35 -81.37 -60.62
N LYS A 23 -30.84 -82.47 -60.05
CA LYS A 23 -29.50 -82.52 -59.45
C LYS A 23 -28.40 -82.04 -60.40
N SER A 24 -28.61 -82.18 -61.71
CA SER A 24 -27.71 -81.71 -62.76
C SER A 24 -27.55 -80.18 -62.83
N GLN A 25 -28.37 -79.40 -62.12
CA GLN A 25 -28.26 -77.94 -62.01
C GLN A 25 -27.63 -77.49 -60.67
N GLY A 26 -27.22 -78.43 -59.81
CA GLY A 26 -26.68 -78.12 -58.49
C GLY A 26 -25.33 -77.37 -58.56
N ASP A 27 -24.51 -77.62 -59.58
CA ASP A 27 -23.24 -76.91 -59.76
C ASP A 27 -23.46 -75.44 -60.13
N ASP A 28 -24.50 -75.16 -60.92
CA ASP A 28 -24.95 -73.79 -61.24
C ASP A 28 -25.41 -73.04 -59.99
N GLN A 29 -26.22 -73.68 -59.14
CA GLN A 29 -26.65 -73.07 -57.87
C GLN A 29 -25.45 -72.77 -56.96
N ILE A 30 -24.47 -73.68 -56.87
CA ILE A 30 -23.24 -73.46 -56.08
C ILE A 30 -22.41 -72.31 -56.68
N ARG A 31 -22.30 -72.22 -58.00
CA ARG A 31 -21.59 -71.12 -58.68
C ARG A 31 -22.29 -69.77 -58.45
N MET A 32 -23.62 -69.75 -58.48
CA MET A 32 -24.41 -68.57 -58.14
C MET A 32 -24.19 -68.14 -56.69
N ILE A 33 -24.29 -69.05 -55.72
CA ILE A 33 -24.04 -68.74 -54.29
C ILE A 33 -22.64 -68.15 -54.11
N LYS A 34 -21.61 -68.73 -54.74
CA LYS A 34 -20.24 -68.17 -54.69
C LYS A 34 -20.16 -66.76 -55.28
N SER A 35 -20.88 -66.51 -56.37
CA SER A 35 -20.97 -65.17 -56.97
C SER A 35 -21.65 -64.18 -56.02
N VAL A 36 -22.77 -64.56 -55.41
CA VAL A 36 -23.52 -63.76 -54.43
C VAL A 36 -22.66 -63.41 -53.21
N LEU A 37 -21.91 -64.37 -52.67
CA LEU A 37 -21.01 -64.12 -51.52
C LEU A 37 -19.91 -63.11 -51.89
N LYS A 38 -19.31 -63.24 -53.07
CA LYS A 38 -18.30 -62.28 -53.57
C LYS A 38 -18.88 -60.89 -53.83
N ALA A 39 -20.11 -60.81 -54.31
CA ALA A 39 -20.78 -59.55 -54.58
C ALA A 39 -21.28 -58.85 -53.31
N SER A 40 -21.70 -59.61 -52.29
CA SER A 40 -22.21 -59.07 -51.02
C SER A 40 -21.09 -58.59 -50.08
N TRP A 41 -19.90 -59.19 -50.16
CA TRP A 41 -18.76 -58.89 -49.28
C TRP A 41 -17.54 -58.45 -50.07
N THR A 42 -17.69 -57.42 -50.90
CA THR A 42 -16.66 -56.95 -51.84
C THR A 42 -15.32 -56.59 -51.19
N GLN A 43 -15.34 -56.11 -49.94
CA GLN A 43 -14.16 -55.65 -49.21
C GLN A 43 -13.54 -56.72 -48.30
N ILE A 44 -14.11 -57.93 -48.21
CA ILE A 44 -13.58 -59.04 -47.40
C ILE A 44 -12.72 -59.94 -48.29
N ALA A 45 -11.47 -59.54 -48.50
CA ALA A 45 -10.52 -60.24 -49.37
C ALA A 45 -9.63 -61.26 -48.63
N GLY A 46 -9.71 -61.34 -47.29
CA GLY A 46 -8.90 -62.22 -46.45
C GLY A 46 -9.70 -62.84 -45.31
N ALA A 47 -9.04 -63.61 -44.45
CA ALA A 47 -9.69 -64.26 -43.30
C ALA A 47 -10.22 -63.21 -42.30
N VAL A 48 -11.48 -63.38 -41.89
CA VAL A 48 -12.08 -62.61 -40.80
C VAL A 48 -11.76 -63.31 -39.48
N ASN A 49 -10.77 -62.80 -38.74
CA ASN A 49 -10.32 -63.39 -37.47
C ASN A 49 -11.17 -62.98 -36.26
N ALA A 50 -12.10 -62.04 -36.43
CA ALA A 50 -13.01 -61.62 -35.36
C ALA A 50 -13.95 -62.78 -34.99
N THR A 51 -14.08 -63.03 -33.69
CA THR A 51 -15.07 -63.98 -33.17
C THR A 51 -16.48 -63.41 -33.30
N HIS A 52 -17.50 -64.27 -33.30
CA HIS A 52 -18.89 -63.82 -33.28
C HIS A 52 -19.18 -62.91 -32.08
N THR A 53 -18.55 -63.14 -30.92
CA THR A 53 -18.67 -62.27 -29.73
C THR A 53 -18.21 -60.84 -30.02
N GLN A 54 -17.07 -60.68 -30.70
CA GLN A 54 -16.54 -59.36 -31.05
C GLN A 54 -17.42 -58.65 -32.09
N ILE A 55 -17.92 -59.39 -33.08
CA ILE A 55 -18.85 -58.85 -34.08
C ILE A 55 -20.17 -58.44 -33.43
N ASN A 56 -20.66 -59.22 -32.45
CA ASN A 56 -21.89 -58.92 -31.72
C ASN A 56 -21.81 -57.65 -30.86
N TYR A 57 -20.60 -57.10 -30.59
CA TYR A 57 -20.48 -55.76 -29.99
C TYR A 57 -20.93 -54.64 -30.92
N LEU A 58 -21.11 -54.91 -32.22
CA LEU A 58 -21.59 -53.95 -33.21
C LEU A 58 -23.13 -53.93 -33.32
N VAL A 59 -23.85 -54.70 -32.48
CA VAL A 59 -25.33 -54.68 -32.48
C VAL A 59 -25.84 -53.28 -32.12
N GLY A 60 -26.77 -52.77 -32.93
CA GLY A 60 -27.36 -51.43 -32.75
C GLY A 60 -26.55 -50.29 -33.39
N VAL A 61 -25.41 -50.59 -34.03
CA VAL A 61 -24.67 -49.60 -34.82
C VAL A 61 -25.42 -49.34 -36.14
N THR A 62 -26.02 -48.16 -36.27
CA THR A 62 -26.80 -47.75 -37.45
C THR A 62 -26.07 -46.75 -38.36
N SER A 63 -24.80 -46.44 -38.07
CA SER A 63 -23.97 -45.49 -38.81
C SER A 63 -22.52 -46.00 -38.88
N PRO A 64 -21.66 -45.48 -39.77
CA PRO A 64 -20.26 -45.90 -39.84
C PRO A 64 -19.57 -45.76 -38.47
N ILE A 65 -18.89 -46.82 -38.03
CA ILE A 65 -18.24 -46.89 -36.71
C ILE A 65 -17.26 -45.73 -36.52
N GLN A 66 -16.56 -45.31 -37.59
CA GLN A 66 -15.65 -44.17 -37.54
C GLN A 66 -16.36 -42.88 -37.12
N VAL A 67 -17.55 -42.61 -37.64
CA VAL A 67 -18.33 -41.41 -37.28
C VAL A 67 -18.73 -41.44 -35.80
N GLN A 68 -19.09 -42.62 -35.28
CA GLN A 68 -19.41 -42.77 -33.86
C GLN A 68 -18.17 -42.60 -32.97
N LEU A 69 -17.01 -43.10 -33.41
CA LEU A 69 -15.74 -42.93 -32.71
C LEU A 69 -15.30 -41.47 -32.71
N ASP A 70 -15.36 -40.78 -33.86
CA ASP A 70 -15.02 -39.36 -34.00
C ASP A 70 -15.91 -38.46 -33.12
N ALA A 71 -17.19 -38.82 -32.96
CA ALA A 71 -18.11 -38.13 -32.07
C ALA A 71 -17.73 -38.30 -30.58
N LYS A 72 -17.22 -39.47 -30.18
CA LYS A 72 -16.74 -39.72 -28.81
C LYS A 72 -15.34 -39.13 -28.56
N GLN A 73 -14.47 -39.14 -29.58
CA GLN A 73 -13.12 -38.58 -29.51
C GLN A 73 -13.14 -37.05 -29.33
N ASN A 74 -14.24 -36.38 -29.67
CA ASN A 74 -14.43 -34.93 -29.48
C ASN A 74 -14.98 -34.50 -28.11
N THR A 75 -15.16 -35.42 -27.15
CA THR A 75 -15.72 -35.05 -25.83
C THR A 75 -14.83 -35.37 -24.63
N ALA A 76 -13.72 -36.10 -24.81
CA ALA A 76 -12.90 -36.57 -23.68
C ALA A 76 -11.44 -36.07 -23.67
N ASP A 77 -10.87 -35.59 -24.78
CA ASP A 77 -9.41 -35.29 -24.87
C ASP A 77 -9.04 -33.81 -24.94
N ALA A 78 -10.01 -32.90 -24.88
CA ALA A 78 -9.71 -31.49 -24.65
C ALA A 78 -9.89 -31.18 -23.17
N VAL A 79 -8.78 -30.99 -22.45
CA VAL A 79 -8.76 -30.11 -21.29
C VAL A 79 -9.17 -28.72 -21.80
N THR A 80 -10.46 -28.50 -21.98
CA THR A 80 -10.99 -27.25 -22.50
C THR A 80 -10.82 -26.17 -21.43
N TYR A 81 -10.67 -24.93 -21.86
CA TYR A 81 -10.78 -23.76 -20.99
C TYR A 81 -12.02 -23.86 -20.06
N ALA A 82 -13.13 -24.41 -20.54
CA ALA A 82 -14.35 -24.63 -19.77
C ALA A 82 -14.16 -25.63 -18.60
N TYR A 83 -13.41 -26.73 -18.79
CA TYR A 83 -13.13 -27.70 -17.73
C TYR A 83 -12.22 -27.12 -16.64
N VAL A 84 -11.17 -26.38 -17.02
CA VAL A 84 -10.25 -25.72 -16.06
C VAL A 84 -10.95 -24.56 -15.33
N ASN A 85 -11.78 -23.78 -16.03
CA ASN A 85 -12.56 -22.71 -15.42
C ASN A 85 -13.57 -23.28 -14.40
N GLY A 86 -14.24 -24.39 -14.72
CA GLY A 86 -15.25 -25.01 -13.85
C GLY A 86 -14.72 -25.71 -12.60
N LEU A 87 -13.51 -26.30 -12.63
CA LEU A 87 -13.02 -27.13 -11.52
C LEU A 87 -12.05 -26.46 -10.55
N SER A 88 -11.35 -25.37 -10.94
CA SER A 88 -10.28 -24.81 -10.07
C SER A 88 -10.27 -23.29 -9.91
N PHE A 89 -10.78 -22.52 -10.87
CA PHE A 89 -10.83 -21.06 -10.76
C PHE A 89 -12.20 -20.52 -10.32
N ALA A 90 -13.32 -21.12 -10.75
CA ALA A 90 -14.66 -20.65 -10.37
C ALA A 90 -15.06 -20.98 -8.93
N SER A 91 -14.53 -22.06 -8.33
CA SER A 91 -14.82 -22.41 -6.93
C SER A 91 -14.05 -21.55 -5.93
N SER A 92 -12.94 -20.92 -6.36
CA SER A 92 -12.06 -20.13 -5.51
C SER A 92 -12.22 -18.61 -5.71
N LEU A 93 -12.76 -18.18 -6.85
CA LEU A 93 -13.01 -16.76 -7.16
C LEU A 93 -14.52 -16.47 -7.27
N PRO A 94 -14.99 -15.30 -6.80
CA PRO A 94 -16.39 -14.90 -6.94
C PRO A 94 -16.74 -14.56 -8.39
N ASP A 95 -18.02 -14.67 -8.78
CA ASP A 95 -18.51 -14.38 -10.14
C ASP A 95 -18.06 -12.99 -10.63
N GLN A 96 -17.53 -12.91 -11.85
CA GLN A 96 -16.92 -11.70 -12.39
C GLN A 96 -17.96 -10.77 -13.03
N ALA A 97 -19.13 -11.28 -13.42
CA ALA A 97 -20.16 -10.49 -14.10
C ALA A 97 -20.61 -9.29 -13.22
N GLY A 98 -20.49 -8.08 -13.76
CA GLY A 98 -20.91 -6.84 -13.08
C GLY A 98 -19.91 -6.28 -12.05
N ASN A 99 -18.73 -6.89 -11.88
CA ASN A 99 -17.74 -6.49 -10.86
C ASN A 99 -16.51 -5.73 -11.42
N GLY A 100 -16.62 -5.12 -12.61
CA GLY A 100 -15.54 -4.34 -13.21
C GLY A 100 -15.05 -3.20 -12.30
N GLY A 101 -13.73 -3.06 -12.14
CA GLY A 101 -13.11 -2.02 -11.28
C GLY A 101 -13.08 -2.35 -9.78
N LYS A 102 -13.57 -3.52 -9.38
CA LYS A 102 -13.47 -4.02 -8.01
C LYS A 102 -12.20 -4.86 -7.80
N ILE A 103 -11.89 -5.10 -6.54
CA ILE A 103 -10.77 -5.93 -6.09
C ILE A 103 -11.30 -7.24 -5.50
N ILE A 104 -10.53 -8.32 -5.62
CA ILE A 104 -10.85 -9.57 -4.94
C ILE A 104 -10.27 -9.50 -3.52
N SER A 105 -11.07 -9.86 -2.54
CA SER A 105 -10.67 -9.99 -1.15
C SER A 105 -11.13 -11.34 -0.60
N THR A 106 -10.49 -11.82 0.47
CA THR A 106 -10.87 -13.05 1.17
C THR A 106 -10.77 -12.84 2.69
N ASP A 107 -11.71 -13.41 3.43
CA ASP A 107 -11.67 -13.49 4.90
C ASP A 107 -10.91 -14.74 5.41
N GLY A 108 -10.25 -15.47 4.51
CA GLY A 108 -9.59 -16.75 4.79
C GLY A 108 -10.51 -17.97 4.63
N THR A 109 -11.80 -17.77 4.36
CA THR A 109 -12.79 -18.84 4.13
C THR A 109 -13.58 -18.63 2.84
N THR A 110 -13.99 -17.39 2.54
CA THR A 110 -14.77 -16.99 1.38
C THR A 110 -14.05 -15.90 0.59
N SER A 111 -14.17 -15.90 -0.73
CA SER A 111 -13.69 -14.84 -1.60
C SER A 111 -14.87 -13.93 -2.02
N SER A 112 -14.63 -12.62 -2.09
CA SER A 112 -15.67 -11.63 -2.43
C SER A 112 -15.08 -10.43 -3.16
N TRP A 113 -15.89 -9.76 -3.97
CA TRP A 113 -15.52 -8.49 -4.58
C TRP A 113 -15.70 -7.34 -3.58
N LYS A 114 -14.72 -6.46 -3.50
CA LYS A 114 -14.79 -5.20 -2.74
C LYS A 114 -14.53 -4.03 -3.66
N ASP A 115 -15.15 -2.89 -3.37
CA ASP A 115 -14.85 -1.65 -4.10
C ASP A 115 -13.41 -1.23 -3.87
N TRP A 116 -12.74 -0.69 -4.89
CA TRP A 116 -11.38 -0.12 -4.74
C TRP A 116 -11.28 0.86 -3.56
N ALA A 117 -12.35 1.63 -3.33
CA ALA A 117 -12.46 2.56 -2.22
C ALA A 117 -12.26 1.92 -0.84
N SER A 118 -12.41 0.60 -0.69
CA SER A 118 -12.15 -0.09 0.58
C SER A 118 -10.68 -0.12 0.99
N PHE A 119 -9.75 0.20 0.08
CA PHE A 119 -8.33 0.39 0.42
C PHE A 119 -7.98 1.80 0.87
N ASN A 120 -8.84 2.79 0.61
CA ASN A 120 -8.59 4.14 1.08
C ASN A 120 -8.70 4.17 2.61
N ASP A 121 -7.87 4.99 3.25
CA ASP A 121 -8.01 5.24 4.68
C ASP A 121 -9.40 5.84 4.96
N ALA A 122 -10.19 5.11 5.75
CA ALA A 122 -11.51 5.54 6.17
C ALA A 122 -11.48 6.17 7.56
N MET A 123 -12.43 7.09 7.80
CA MET A 123 -12.71 7.60 9.14
C MET A 123 -13.55 6.57 9.90
N ALA A 124 -13.06 6.12 11.05
CA ALA A 124 -13.85 5.35 12.01
C ALA A 124 -14.85 6.26 12.74
N PRO A 125 -15.97 5.70 13.27
CA PRO A 125 -16.93 6.48 14.05
C PRO A 125 -16.26 7.20 15.20
N ASP A 126 -16.67 8.41 15.56
CA ASP A 126 -16.04 9.18 16.64
C ASP A 126 -16.00 8.41 17.98
N VAL A 127 -15.01 8.69 18.82
CA VAL A 127 -14.93 8.16 20.19
C VAL A 127 -14.75 9.29 21.18
N ALA A 128 -15.50 9.24 22.28
CA ALA A 128 -15.35 10.21 23.34
C ALA A 128 -14.02 9.99 24.09
N THR A 129 -13.35 11.07 24.46
CA THR A 129 -12.20 11.04 25.38
C THR A 129 -12.61 10.44 26.73
N ALA A 130 -11.78 9.55 27.27
CA ALA A 130 -11.89 8.94 28.58
C ALA A 130 -10.47 8.62 29.08
N ALA A 131 -10.31 8.11 30.31
CA ALA A 131 -8.99 7.69 30.79
C ALA A 131 -8.33 6.66 29.85
N ALA A 132 -9.12 5.72 29.31
CA ALA A 132 -8.68 4.73 28.32
C ALA A 132 -9.77 4.54 27.24
N PRO A 133 -9.88 5.45 26.26
CA PRO A 133 -10.88 5.33 25.21
C PRO A 133 -10.56 4.14 24.30
N ASP A 134 -11.61 3.52 23.76
CA ASP A 134 -11.45 2.46 22.76
C ASP A 134 -11.30 3.07 21.37
N ILE A 135 -10.06 3.13 20.91
CA ILE A 135 -9.71 3.64 19.58
C ILE A 135 -9.69 2.55 18.50
N TRP A 136 -9.91 1.29 18.87
CA TRP A 136 -9.70 0.12 18.01
C TRP A 136 -10.97 -0.43 17.38
N SER A 137 -12.11 -0.31 18.07
CA SER A 137 -13.41 -0.69 17.51
C SER A 137 -13.77 0.14 16.28
N GLY A 138 -14.58 -0.45 15.39
CA GLY A 138 -14.99 0.18 14.15
C GLY A 138 -13.95 0.06 13.02
N ILE A 139 -14.43 0.25 11.79
CA ILE A 139 -13.63 0.19 10.57
C ILE A 139 -13.10 1.61 10.27
N GLY A 140 -11.84 1.72 9.87
CA GLY A 140 -11.18 2.98 9.52
C GLY A 140 -9.88 3.20 10.28
N SER A 141 -8.86 3.79 9.62
CA SER A 141 -7.53 4.01 10.21
C SER A 141 -7.44 5.31 11.03
N THR A 142 -8.35 6.25 10.76
CA THR A 142 -8.38 7.61 11.34
C THR A 142 -9.63 7.80 12.19
N ARG A 143 -9.56 8.51 13.31
CA ARG A 143 -10.71 8.70 14.22
C ARG A 143 -10.68 10.05 14.92
N LEU A 144 -11.84 10.67 15.13
CA LEU A 144 -11.95 11.85 15.98
C LEU A 144 -12.10 11.45 17.45
N LEU A 145 -11.39 12.17 18.31
CA LEU A 145 -11.56 12.13 19.76
C LEU A 145 -12.41 13.32 20.21
N THR A 146 -13.61 13.05 20.74
CA THR A 146 -14.57 14.07 21.14
C THR A 146 -14.61 14.26 22.66
N GLY A 147 -14.68 15.50 23.14
CA GLY A 147 -14.71 15.80 24.58
C GLY A 147 -13.36 16.21 25.16
N SER A 148 -13.34 16.42 26.47
CA SER A 148 -12.24 17.10 27.18
C SER A 148 -11.64 16.28 28.33
N THR A 149 -12.01 15.01 28.47
CA THR A 149 -11.51 14.15 29.54
C THR A 149 -10.05 13.81 29.29
N ALA A 150 -9.23 13.83 30.34
CA ALA A 150 -7.82 13.46 30.21
C ALA A 150 -7.66 11.99 29.80
N VAL A 151 -6.76 11.74 28.85
CA VAL A 151 -6.44 10.41 28.33
C VAL A 151 -5.11 9.96 28.94
N THR A 152 -5.11 8.82 29.64
CA THR A 152 -3.93 8.24 30.31
C THR A 152 -3.48 6.92 29.67
N GLY A 153 -4.28 6.37 28.75
CA GLY A 153 -4.03 5.14 28.02
C GLY A 153 -5.08 4.90 26.93
N PHE A 154 -5.14 3.69 26.42
CA PHE A 154 -6.17 3.24 25.46
C PHE A 154 -6.64 1.84 25.84
N ALA A 155 -7.82 1.44 25.34
CA ALA A 155 -8.26 0.06 25.44
C ALA A 155 -7.26 -0.90 24.76
N ALA A 156 -7.31 -2.18 25.10
CA ALA A 156 -6.38 -3.18 24.56
C ALA A 156 -6.45 -3.24 23.02
N ALA A 157 -5.30 -3.13 22.36
CA ALA A 157 -5.22 -3.24 20.92
C ALA A 157 -5.50 -4.67 20.45
N PRO A 158 -6.02 -4.85 19.22
CA PRO A 158 -6.29 -6.17 18.65
C PRO A 158 -5.01 -7.00 18.46
N ARG A 159 -3.85 -6.34 18.31
CA ARG A 159 -2.54 -6.96 18.19
C ARG A 159 -1.43 -5.93 18.44
N ALA A 160 -0.23 -6.41 18.72
CA ALA A 160 0.98 -5.59 18.65
C ALA A 160 1.20 -5.09 17.21
N GLY A 161 1.72 -3.86 17.07
CA GLY A 161 1.95 -3.20 15.80
C GLY A 161 0.72 -2.50 15.20
N ALA A 162 -0.46 -2.63 15.80
CA ALA A 162 -1.65 -1.88 15.37
C ALA A 162 -1.41 -0.36 15.48
N LYS A 163 -1.87 0.38 14.47
CA LYS A 163 -1.75 1.85 14.40
C LYS A 163 -3.10 2.51 14.18
N ARG A 164 -3.25 3.71 14.74
CA ARG A 164 -4.42 4.59 14.52
C ARG A 164 -3.94 6.03 14.45
N LYS A 165 -4.52 6.81 13.55
CA LYS A 165 -4.41 8.26 13.57
C LYS A 165 -5.63 8.82 14.31
N LEU A 166 -5.39 9.69 15.28
CA LEU A 166 -6.44 10.35 16.04
C LEU A 166 -6.40 11.86 15.77
N ILE A 167 -7.55 12.51 15.75
CA ILE A 167 -7.67 13.97 15.61
C ILE A 167 -8.43 14.48 16.83
N ALA A 168 -7.84 15.42 17.55
CA ALA A 168 -8.51 16.06 18.67
C ALA A 168 -9.64 16.95 18.16
N ALA A 169 -10.90 16.60 18.39
CA ALA A 169 -12.03 17.46 18.01
C ALA A 169 -12.15 18.68 18.93
N THR A 170 -11.69 18.54 20.18
CA THR A 170 -11.65 19.57 21.21
C THR A 170 -10.33 19.47 21.98
N GLY A 171 -10.00 20.49 22.79
CA GLY A 171 -8.81 20.43 23.63
C GLY A 171 -8.96 19.43 24.78
N PHE A 172 -7.92 18.63 25.02
CA PHE A 172 -7.83 17.71 26.16
C PHE A 172 -6.37 17.44 26.53
N TYR A 173 -6.16 16.87 27.71
CA TYR A 173 -4.83 16.57 28.23
C TYR A 173 -4.49 15.08 28.01
N MET A 174 -3.36 14.80 27.36
CA MET A 174 -2.79 13.45 27.31
C MET A 174 -1.67 13.32 28.33
N ILE A 175 -1.78 12.30 29.17
CA ILE A 175 -0.85 12.07 30.28
C ILE A 175 -0.03 10.82 29.97
N GLN A 176 1.28 10.96 30.01
CA GLN A 176 2.16 9.81 29.91
C GLN A 176 2.01 8.91 31.15
N GLY A 177 2.21 7.61 30.98
CA GLY A 177 2.17 6.65 32.07
C GLY A 177 2.86 5.34 31.70
N ALA A 178 2.70 4.32 32.55
CA ALA A 178 3.33 3.01 32.35
C ALA A 178 2.96 2.37 30.99
N ASN A 179 1.72 2.58 30.55
CA ASN A 179 1.14 1.96 29.36
C ASN A 179 1.02 2.92 28.17
N LEU A 180 1.37 4.20 28.35
CA LEU A 180 1.27 5.22 27.30
C LEU A 180 2.50 6.11 27.34
N THR A 181 3.39 5.91 26.38
CA THR A 181 4.56 6.78 26.19
C THR A 181 4.24 7.83 25.14
N ILE A 182 4.31 9.10 25.51
CA ILE A 182 4.09 10.23 24.60
C ILE A 182 5.44 10.83 24.25
N LYS A 183 5.75 10.97 22.96
CA LYS A 183 6.97 11.66 22.54
C LYS A 183 6.89 13.14 22.91
N GLY A 184 7.87 13.63 23.67
CA GLY A 184 7.86 14.99 24.23
C GLY A 184 7.22 15.08 25.63
N GLY A 185 6.69 13.96 26.15
CA GLY A 185 6.07 13.87 27.46
C GLY A 185 4.57 14.17 27.46
N SER A 186 3.97 14.26 28.65
CA SER A 186 2.56 14.67 28.79
C SER A 186 2.30 16.02 28.12
N ILE A 187 1.14 16.18 27.49
CA ILE A 187 0.87 17.29 26.59
C ILE A 187 -0.61 17.67 26.56
N THR A 188 -0.87 18.98 26.49
CA THR A 188 -2.22 19.51 26.21
C THR A 188 -2.39 19.67 24.70
N LEU A 189 -3.40 19.00 24.17
CA LEU A 189 -3.78 19.06 22.77
C LEU A 189 -4.81 20.18 22.57
N ALA A 190 -4.69 20.87 21.44
CA ALA A 190 -5.72 21.78 20.94
C ALA A 190 -6.60 21.07 19.90
N ALA A 191 -7.75 21.67 19.58
CA ALA A 191 -8.57 21.18 18.48
C ALA A 191 -7.78 21.16 17.17
N GLY A 192 -7.88 20.05 16.42
CA GLY A 192 -7.15 19.80 15.19
C GLY A 192 -5.78 19.16 15.37
N ASP A 193 -5.23 19.09 16.59
CA ASP A 193 -3.96 18.39 16.81
C ASP A 193 -4.11 16.90 16.45
N GLU A 194 -3.13 16.35 15.74
CA GLU A 194 -3.11 14.95 15.33
C GLU A 194 -2.27 14.11 16.31
N VAL A 195 -2.71 12.89 16.57
CA VAL A 195 -1.99 11.93 17.41
C VAL A 195 -1.90 10.58 16.68
N ASP A 196 -0.68 10.20 16.29
CA ASP A 196 -0.40 8.86 15.80
C ASP A 196 -0.10 7.93 16.97
N VAL A 197 -0.95 6.92 17.15
CA VAL A 197 -0.83 5.92 18.22
C VAL A 197 -0.36 4.59 17.62
N LEU A 198 0.72 4.04 18.18
CA LEU A 198 1.27 2.72 17.88
C LEU A 198 1.16 1.82 19.11
N ALA A 199 0.51 0.67 18.95
CA ALA A 199 0.52 -0.41 19.94
C ALA A 199 1.88 -1.14 19.88
N LEU A 200 2.72 -0.98 20.90
CA LEU A 200 3.98 -1.74 21.05
C LEU A 200 3.68 -3.17 21.52
N THR A 201 2.73 -3.29 22.43
CA THR A 201 2.05 -4.54 22.80
C THR A 201 0.55 -4.31 22.73
N THR A 202 -0.28 -5.29 23.10
CA THR A 202 -1.73 -5.06 23.18
C THR A 202 -2.14 -4.05 24.25
N THR A 203 -1.27 -3.75 25.23
CA THR A 203 -1.58 -2.86 26.37
C THR A 203 -0.58 -1.72 26.56
N SER A 204 0.50 -1.65 25.77
CA SER A 204 1.50 -0.59 25.81
C SER A 204 1.53 0.17 24.49
N PHE A 205 1.46 1.50 24.57
CA PHE A 205 1.28 2.39 23.43
C PHE A 205 2.35 3.47 23.36
N ARG A 206 2.69 3.87 22.14
CA ARG A 206 3.50 5.05 21.84
C ARG A 206 2.66 6.04 21.05
N ALA A 207 2.54 7.27 21.56
CA ALA A 207 1.89 8.38 20.88
C ALA A 207 2.92 9.37 20.33
N THR A 208 2.70 9.85 19.10
CA THR A 208 3.40 10.99 18.52
C THR A 208 2.36 12.05 18.18
N VAL A 209 2.57 13.27 18.65
CA VAL A 209 1.67 14.39 18.39
C VAL A 209 2.21 15.19 17.20
N THR A 210 1.33 15.76 16.40
CA THR A 210 1.61 16.79 15.39
C THR A 210 0.64 17.94 15.62
N ARG A 211 1.17 19.16 15.76
CA ARG A 211 0.33 20.34 15.99
C ARG A 211 -0.41 20.75 14.72
N ALA A 212 -1.67 21.14 14.85
CA ALA A 212 -2.49 21.60 13.73
C ALA A 212 -1.90 22.85 13.03
N ASP A 213 -1.27 23.73 13.81
CA ASP A 213 -0.63 24.95 13.34
C ASP A 213 0.79 24.72 12.76
N GLY A 214 1.26 23.48 12.73
CA GLY A 214 2.59 23.10 12.25
C GLY A 214 3.74 23.50 13.18
N THR A 215 3.46 24.03 14.37
CA THR A 215 4.50 24.37 15.35
C THR A 215 5.15 23.12 15.91
N ALA A 216 6.41 23.27 16.36
CA ALA A 216 7.12 22.17 17.00
C ALA A 216 6.42 21.80 18.32
N VAL A 217 6.16 20.51 18.51
CA VAL A 217 5.52 19.95 19.72
C VAL A 217 6.36 20.21 20.98
N ALA A 218 7.68 20.34 20.83
CA ALA A 218 8.59 20.81 21.86
C ALA A 218 9.68 21.69 21.20
N GLU A 219 9.77 22.96 21.59
CA GLU A 219 10.87 23.84 21.20
C GLU A 219 12.11 23.50 22.04
N ALA A 220 13.15 22.96 21.41
CA ALA A 220 14.47 22.86 22.04
C ALA A 220 15.33 24.04 21.55
N VAL A 221 15.68 24.97 22.44
CA VAL A 221 16.68 26.00 22.15
C VAL A 221 18.04 25.32 22.05
N ARG A 222 18.42 24.88 20.85
CA ARG A 222 19.77 24.34 20.59
C ARG A 222 20.77 25.49 20.63
N HIS A 223 21.76 25.39 21.51
CA HIS A 223 22.90 26.31 21.50
C HIS A 223 23.90 25.83 20.44
N TYR A 224 24.04 26.58 19.35
CA TYR A 224 24.97 26.23 18.27
C TYR A 224 26.31 26.94 18.45
N ASP A 225 27.42 26.22 18.34
CA ASP A 225 28.76 26.82 18.42
C ASP A 225 29.31 27.11 17.03
N ASN A 226 29.39 28.39 16.67
CA ASN A 226 29.89 28.83 15.36
C ASN A 226 31.42 28.98 15.32
N GLY A 227 32.10 28.72 16.44
CA GLY A 227 33.55 28.87 16.55
C GLY A 227 34.01 30.26 16.10
N ALA A 228 35.05 30.31 15.26
CA ALA A 228 35.68 31.54 14.80
C ALA A 228 35.06 32.18 13.55
N SER A 229 34.06 31.55 12.92
CA SER A 229 33.44 32.06 11.69
C SER A 229 32.73 33.40 11.95
N GLY A 230 32.96 34.39 11.07
CA GLY A 230 32.28 35.69 11.09
C GLY A 230 30.85 35.65 10.52
N THR A 231 30.36 34.49 10.08
CA THR A 231 29.01 34.33 9.55
C THR A 231 28.20 33.38 10.44
N LEU A 232 27.07 33.86 10.97
CA LEU A 232 26.09 33.05 11.70
C LEU A 232 24.89 32.73 10.78
N ASP A 233 24.45 31.48 10.73
CA ASP A 233 23.21 31.08 10.04
C ASP A 233 22.06 31.04 11.04
N TYR A 234 21.03 31.88 10.87
CA TYR A 234 19.88 31.93 11.77
C TYR A 234 19.18 30.56 11.92
N ARG A 235 19.24 29.71 10.89
CA ARG A 235 18.63 28.37 10.89
C ARG A 235 19.29 27.40 11.86
N ASN A 236 20.51 27.68 12.32
CA ASN A 236 21.21 26.87 13.32
C ASN A 236 20.65 27.07 14.74
N GLY A 237 19.69 27.97 14.91
CA GLY A 237 18.96 28.18 16.15
C GLY A 237 19.11 29.60 16.68
N ARG A 238 18.22 29.96 17.62
CA ARG A 238 18.11 31.30 18.19
C ARG A 238 19.14 31.62 19.28
N SER A 239 20.02 30.68 19.62
CA SER A 239 21.12 30.87 20.58
C SER A 239 22.40 30.31 19.99
N GLN A 240 23.41 31.15 19.77
CA GLN A 240 24.65 30.73 19.14
C GLN A 240 25.88 31.28 19.87
N ARG A 241 27.01 30.60 19.81
CA ARG A 241 28.31 31.09 20.29
C ARG A 241 29.15 31.60 19.12
N TRP A 242 29.83 32.73 19.33
CA TRP A 242 30.78 33.29 18.38
C TRP A 242 32.09 33.63 19.08
N ALA A 243 33.20 33.05 18.63
CA ALA A 243 34.54 33.20 19.20
C ALA A 243 35.55 33.56 18.09
N PRO A 244 35.44 34.76 17.51
CA PRO A 244 36.28 35.20 16.40
C PRO A 244 37.77 35.30 16.81
N ALA A 245 38.66 35.20 15.83
CA ALA A 245 40.08 35.43 16.04
C ALA A 245 40.36 36.90 16.46
N SER A 246 41.53 37.12 17.10
CA SER A 246 41.98 38.47 17.46
C SER A 246 42.20 39.32 16.21
N GLY A 247 41.79 40.60 16.27
CA GLY A 247 41.93 41.56 15.18
C GLY A 247 40.60 42.17 14.72
N ALA A 248 40.62 42.84 13.57
CA ALA A 248 39.44 43.38 12.91
C ALA A 248 38.53 42.23 12.44
N LYS A 249 37.23 42.35 12.75
CA LYS A 249 36.27 41.27 12.55
C LYS A 249 34.87 41.82 12.29
N THR A 250 34.17 41.12 11.40
CA THR A 250 32.80 41.45 11.02
C THR A 250 31.90 40.25 11.30
N LEU A 251 30.78 40.52 11.96
CA LEU A 251 29.69 39.57 12.12
C LEU A 251 28.62 39.84 11.07
N THR A 252 28.33 38.84 10.26
CA THR A 252 27.18 38.80 9.36
C THR A 252 26.25 37.68 9.79
N VAL A 253 24.95 37.94 9.79
CA VAL A 253 23.94 36.91 10.04
C VAL A 253 23.19 36.65 8.74
N THR A 254 23.17 35.41 8.30
CA THR A 254 22.51 34.95 7.06
C THR A 254 21.22 34.19 7.37
N ASN A 255 20.33 34.12 6.38
CA ASN A 255 19.05 33.40 6.44
C ASN A 255 18.13 33.88 7.57
N TRP A 256 18.12 35.20 7.84
CA TRP A 256 17.06 35.80 8.62
C TRP A 256 15.68 35.44 8.03
N PRO A 257 14.63 35.30 8.86
CA PRO A 257 13.27 35.20 8.36
C PRO A 257 12.95 36.37 7.42
N PRO A 258 12.10 36.16 6.40
CA PRO A 258 11.70 37.22 5.47
C PRO A 258 11.15 38.47 6.17
N ALA A 259 11.25 39.63 5.49
CA ALA A 259 10.71 40.88 5.99
C ALA A 259 9.22 40.75 6.38
N GLY A 260 8.84 41.36 7.49
CA GLY A 260 7.52 41.24 8.13
C GLY A 260 7.46 40.19 9.24
N ILE A 261 8.53 39.41 9.47
CA ILE A 261 8.60 38.41 10.53
C ILE A 261 9.63 38.83 11.57
N TYR A 262 9.17 39.10 12.80
CA TYR A 262 10.07 39.35 13.92
C TYR A 262 10.93 38.13 14.22
N ALA A 263 12.23 38.35 14.33
CA ALA A 263 13.21 37.33 14.63
C ALA A 263 14.23 37.86 15.63
N SER A 264 14.59 37.03 16.61
CA SER A 264 15.66 37.32 17.57
C SER A 264 16.70 36.21 17.59
N LEU A 265 17.96 36.59 17.80
CA LEU A 265 19.12 35.74 17.92
C LEU A 265 19.97 36.20 19.10
N ARG A 266 20.15 35.32 20.09
CA ARG A 266 21.12 35.52 21.18
C ARG A 266 22.47 34.99 20.73
N VAL A 267 23.49 35.85 20.78
CA VAL A 267 24.89 35.52 20.49
C VAL A 267 25.69 35.59 21.79
N LYS A 268 26.34 34.48 22.14
CA LYS A 268 27.36 34.41 23.19
C LYS A 268 28.71 34.70 22.54
N GLY A 269 29.12 35.96 22.56
CA GLY A 269 30.40 36.40 22.00
C GLY A 269 31.56 36.15 22.96
N VAL A 270 32.68 35.62 22.50
CA VAL A 270 33.89 35.40 23.31
C VAL A 270 35.00 36.34 22.85
N ASN A 271 35.60 37.08 23.78
CA ASN A 271 36.73 38.00 23.54
C ASN A 271 36.46 38.99 22.38
N LEU A 272 35.24 39.54 22.32
CA LEU A 272 34.78 40.31 21.16
C LEU A 272 35.57 41.60 20.92
N ALA A 273 36.26 42.20 21.88
CA ALA A 273 37.12 43.37 21.65
C ALA A 273 38.60 43.02 21.44
N ALA A 274 38.99 41.74 21.45
CA ALA A 274 40.39 41.36 21.25
C ALA A 274 40.88 41.80 19.87
N GLY A 275 41.86 42.71 19.86
CA GLY A 275 42.44 43.28 18.63
C GLY A 275 41.53 44.26 17.86
N GLY A 276 40.42 44.71 18.45
CA GLY A 276 39.52 45.70 17.85
C GLY A 276 38.04 45.43 18.15
N ILE A 277 37.22 46.49 18.11
CA ILE A 277 35.76 46.41 18.28
C ILE A 277 35.17 45.66 17.08
N PRO A 278 34.26 44.69 17.29
CA PRO A 278 33.65 43.96 16.18
C PRO A 278 32.68 44.85 15.43
N THR A 279 32.65 44.72 14.11
CA THR A 279 31.60 45.31 13.27
C THR A 279 30.48 44.29 13.13
N ILE A 280 29.22 44.72 13.28
CA ILE A 280 28.05 43.88 12.97
C ILE A 280 27.38 44.48 11.75
N THR A 281 27.21 43.71 10.68
CA THR A 281 26.60 44.17 9.43
C THR A 281 25.15 44.59 9.67
N GLY A 282 24.77 45.80 9.24
CA GLY A 282 23.41 46.32 9.42
C GLY A 282 23.06 46.78 10.84
N ALA A 283 24.04 46.92 11.73
CA ALA A 283 23.78 47.15 13.15
C ALA A 283 23.25 48.55 13.49
N THR A 284 22.21 48.56 14.31
CA THR A 284 21.69 49.71 15.02
C THR A 284 21.70 49.40 16.52
N TYR A 285 22.59 50.05 17.27
CA TYR A 285 22.82 49.78 18.69
C TYR A 285 21.81 50.50 19.57
N ILE A 286 21.34 49.83 20.62
CA ILE A 286 20.36 50.38 21.57
C ILE A 286 21.06 50.85 22.85
N ASN A 287 20.97 52.15 23.12
CA ASN A 287 21.45 52.78 24.35
C ASN A 287 20.69 52.31 25.61
N TYR A 288 21.16 52.74 26.79
CA TYR A 288 20.46 52.53 28.06
C TYR A 288 19.15 53.32 28.16
N ASP A 289 19.07 54.48 27.50
CA ASP A 289 17.87 55.32 27.44
C ASP A 289 16.86 54.87 26.36
N GLY A 290 17.13 53.77 25.66
CA GLY A 290 16.31 53.25 24.57
C GLY A 290 16.54 53.92 23.21
N SER A 291 17.42 54.93 23.11
CA SER A 291 17.76 55.55 21.82
C SER A 291 18.61 54.65 20.92
N TYR A 292 18.48 54.83 19.61
CA TYR A 292 19.22 54.08 18.60
C TYR A 292 20.46 54.84 18.13
N LYS A 293 21.57 54.12 17.93
CA LYS A 293 22.87 54.68 17.50
C LYS A 293 23.52 53.80 16.43
N ALA A 294 24.19 54.45 15.49
CA ALA A 294 24.81 53.77 14.33
C ALA A 294 26.11 53.02 14.68
N THR A 295 26.75 53.28 15.82
CA THR A 295 27.99 52.60 16.22
C THR A 295 27.97 52.23 17.70
N ALA A 296 28.70 51.17 18.05
CA ALA A 296 28.83 50.74 19.44
C ALA A 296 29.39 51.85 20.36
N ALA A 297 30.36 52.63 19.87
CA ALA A 297 30.95 53.73 20.63
C ALA A 297 29.93 54.85 20.94
N LEU A 298 29.12 55.25 19.95
CA LEU A 298 28.04 56.23 20.15
C LEU A 298 26.92 55.69 21.05
N ALA A 299 26.79 54.36 21.12
CA ALA A 299 25.85 53.68 22.01
C ALA A 299 26.40 53.43 23.43
N ASN A 300 27.60 53.95 23.74
CA ASN A 300 28.34 53.66 24.98
C ASN A 300 28.45 52.15 25.29
N VAL A 301 28.53 51.33 24.23
CA VAL A 301 28.67 49.88 24.32
C VAL A 301 30.15 49.52 24.27
N THR A 302 30.60 48.79 25.30
CA THR A 302 31.97 48.25 25.38
C THR A 302 31.94 46.74 25.30
N PHE A 303 32.70 46.16 24.35
CA PHE A 303 32.89 44.72 24.25
C PHE A 303 34.09 44.27 25.08
N GLN A 304 34.10 43.02 25.58
CA GLN A 304 35.18 42.49 26.40
C GLN A 304 36.38 42.07 25.55
N THR A 305 37.58 42.51 25.93
CA THR A 305 38.85 42.04 25.35
C THR A 305 39.20 40.63 25.82
N SER A 306 38.75 40.27 27.02
CA SER A 306 38.79 38.94 27.60
C SER A 306 37.47 38.67 28.33
N GLY A 307 36.77 37.58 27.99
CA GLY A 307 35.49 37.21 28.61
C GLY A 307 34.39 36.87 27.61
N THR A 308 33.14 36.99 28.06
CA THR A 308 31.94 36.70 27.27
C THR A 308 30.97 37.88 27.31
N ASP A 309 30.51 38.32 26.13
CA ASP A 309 29.41 39.27 25.98
C ASP A 309 28.14 38.52 25.52
N ASN A 310 26.98 38.83 26.11
CA ASN A 310 25.69 38.33 25.62
C ASN A 310 25.06 39.38 24.72
N VAL A 311 25.05 39.14 23.42
CA VAL A 311 24.50 40.08 22.43
C VAL A 311 23.15 39.57 21.98
N LEU A 312 22.10 40.37 22.14
CA LEU A 312 20.81 40.13 21.51
C LEU A 312 20.75 40.89 20.19
N LEU A 313 20.49 40.15 19.12
CA LEU A 313 20.25 40.66 17.79
C LEU A 313 18.78 40.43 17.47
N PHE A 314 18.09 41.41 16.92
CA PHE A 314 16.75 41.20 16.38
C PHE A 314 16.48 42.08 15.16
N SER A 315 15.59 41.61 14.31
CA SER A 315 15.20 42.25 13.06
C SER A 315 13.79 41.78 12.69
N ASP A 316 13.06 42.63 11.99
CA ASP A 316 11.76 42.37 11.36
C ASP A 316 11.80 42.61 9.84
N ASP A 317 12.97 42.98 9.28
CA ASP A 317 13.14 43.41 7.89
C ASP A 317 14.04 42.48 7.05
N GLY A 318 14.17 41.22 7.45
CA GLY A 318 15.03 40.27 6.74
C GLY A 318 16.52 40.42 7.05
N GLY A 319 16.87 41.12 8.13
CA GLY A 319 18.25 41.35 8.54
C GLY A 319 18.95 42.50 7.83
N ALA A 320 18.20 43.37 7.14
CA ALA A 320 18.74 44.59 6.56
C ALA A 320 19.11 45.60 7.68
N THR A 321 18.24 45.74 8.68
CA THR A 321 18.47 46.44 9.94
C THR A 321 18.51 45.44 11.08
N ILE A 322 19.63 45.39 11.79
CA ILE A 322 19.82 44.52 12.95
C ILE A 322 19.91 45.39 14.20
N PHE A 323 18.90 45.31 15.05
CA PHE A 323 18.94 45.95 16.35
C PHE A 323 19.83 45.16 17.29
N VAL A 324 20.80 45.85 17.90
CA VAL A 324 21.83 45.24 18.74
C VAL A 324 21.70 45.74 20.17
N LYS A 325 21.45 44.83 21.09
CA LYS A 325 21.60 45.08 22.53
C LYS A 325 22.70 44.18 23.08
N VAL A 326 23.77 44.80 23.57
CA VAL A 326 24.77 44.07 24.36
C VAL A 326 24.29 44.06 25.80
N MET A 327 24.10 42.85 26.32
CA MET A 327 23.71 42.56 27.69
C MET A 327 24.92 42.03 28.42
N ARG A 328 25.28 42.74 29.47
CA ARG A 328 26.26 42.33 30.45
C ARG A 328 25.58 42.21 31.80
#